data_AF-A0A848KQZ4-F1
#
_entry.id   AF-A0A848KQZ4-F1
#
_cell.length_a   1.000
_cell.length_b   1.000
_cell.length_c   1.000
_cell.angle_alpha   90.00
_cell.angle_beta   90.00
_cell.angle_gamma   90.00
#
_symmetry.space_group_name_H-M   'P 1'
#
loop_
_entity.id
_entity.type
_entity.pdbx_description
1 polymer ?
#
loop_
_entity_poly.entity_id
_entity_poly.type
_entity_poly.pdbx_seq_one_letter_code
_entity_poly.pdbx_strand_id
1 'polypeptide(L)'
;MVQPRTLTQGANIEIAPAQTIVRLSCGGASTAVDGQALLVAANDRVRSDSDFVFYNAPRHPSGSVGIGVIGTDALVEINCHHVEQEIDRIVLCLSSDSAVANGALFQASVEQNGVVVAKFEDSWPATITALMVGEVYRRGTSWKFRAVGQGWESGLAGLATSFGVTIDDAPEPARGSAVPTASGPVPATMTQPTSTSAFEAGWYVDNNDPRILRWWDAFRWTEHTRAIPDGPGLCSRCGQHLRSRRFASGTHPCRYCEGQIAQFLAGWRLRVMDVLTSDGPRGQRWEDLWLELRFERIPDSVGQDAARSAALGHLEQVVAFAFADGEIEETELTDFEATVHDLNLTASPQLSSLIDRMHRGREMTKVRAGELPTARESDIHLDSDELLYLAVPAQRVRHLQSGPRRDSGRLLVSNKKVRFVGPSAGTEMSWTKIVGARSEYSTVVIQATTARGGGIYEVRNSDYVAAVVEGALRRAKRLVLDPGRRDTRSIPQHVKSEVWRRDGGRCAQCGDDSYLEYDHVIPLSRGGATSIGNLQILCRRCNLAKGAQI
;
A
#
# COMPACT_ATOMS: atom_id res chain seq x y z
N MET A 1 36.84 16.24 -15.43
CA MET A 1 35.39 16.51 -15.48
C MET A 1 34.97 16.45 -16.94
N VAL A 2 34.14 15.48 -17.31
CA VAL A 2 33.57 15.42 -18.67
C VAL A 2 32.44 16.47 -18.72
N GLN A 3 32.49 17.40 -19.68
CA GLN A 3 31.38 18.34 -19.87
C GLN A 3 30.19 17.60 -20.50
N PRO A 4 28.96 17.80 -20.00
CA PRO A 4 27.77 17.18 -20.57
C PRO A 4 27.51 17.73 -21.98
N ARG A 5 27.10 16.85 -22.90
CA ARG A 5 26.73 17.26 -24.26
C ARG A 5 25.36 17.92 -24.26
N THR A 6 25.28 19.17 -24.70
CA THR A 6 23.99 19.84 -24.95
C THR A 6 23.37 19.30 -26.24
N LEU A 7 22.13 18.83 -26.16
CA LEU A 7 21.34 18.31 -27.27
C LEU A 7 20.33 19.38 -27.71
N THR A 8 20.08 19.46 -29.01
CA THR A 8 18.94 20.18 -29.58
C THR A 8 17.81 19.18 -29.88
N GLN A 9 16.61 19.68 -30.15
CA GLN A 9 15.49 18.85 -30.60
C GLN A 9 15.91 17.94 -31.77
N GLY A 10 15.59 16.65 -31.69
CA GLY A 10 15.97 15.61 -32.65
C GLY A 10 17.40 15.07 -32.52
N ALA A 11 18.29 15.72 -31.76
CA ALA A 11 19.65 15.24 -31.53
C ALA A 11 19.65 14.01 -30.61
N ASN A 12 20.67 13.16 -30.76
CA ASN A 12 20.80 11.93 -29.98
C ASN A 12 22.23 11.65 -29.51
N ILE A 13 22.33 10.84 -28.45
CA ILE A 13 23.56 10.34 -27.87
C ILE A 13 23.43 8.84 -27.61
N GLU A 14 24.53 8.09 -27.73
CA GLU A 14 24.59 6.70 -27.31
C GLU A 14 24.63 6.62 -25.79
N ILE A 15 23.90 5.67 -25.21
CA ILE A 15 23.83 5.44 -23.78
C ILE A 15 24.32 4.03 -23.43
N ALA A 16 24.96 3.89 -22.27
CA ALA A 16 25.31 2.59 -21.72
C ALA A 16 24.03 1.77 -21.45
N PRO A 17 24.06 0.46 -21.72
CA PRO A 17 22.90 -0.40 -21.46
C PRO A 17 22.65 -0.65 -19.97
N ALA A 18 23.66 -0.43 -19.12
CA ALA A 18 23.52 -0.43 -17.66
C ALA A 18 22.80 0.83 -17.17
N GLN A 19 22.27 0.77 -15.93
CA GLN A 19 21.45 1.78 -15.25
C GLN A 19 21.74 3.23 -15.70
N THR A 20 20.92 3.73 -16.63
CA THR A 20 20.92 5.10 -17.10
C THR A 20 19.77 5.81 -16.40
N ILE A 21 20.03 6.97 -15.81
CA ILE A 21 19.01 7.78 -15.14
C ILE A 21 18.74 9.00 -16.02
N VAL A 22 17.48 9.24 -16.35
CA VAL A 22 17.06 10.48 -17.00
C VAL A 22 16.33 11.32 -15.96
N ARG A 23 16.98 12.39 -15.51
CA ARG A 23 16.39 13.39 -14.61
C ARG A 23 15.63 14.42 -15.44
N LEU A 24 14.35 14.57 -15.16
CA LEU A 24 13.43 15.48 -15.81
C LEU A 24 13.02 16.56 -14.82
N SER A 25 13.20 17.82 -15.18
CA SER A 25 12.84 18.95 -14.33
C SER A 25 12.13 20.04 -15.11
N CYS A 26 11.39 20.88 -14.39
CA CYS A 26 10.78 22.09 -14.92
C CYS A 26 11.28 23.30 -14.12
N GLY A 27 11.78 24.31 -14.81
CA GLY A 27 12.33 25.55 -14.28
C GLY A 27 11.23 26.41 -13.66
N GLY A 28 11.39 26.65 -12.36
CA GLY A 28 10.47 27.39 -11.50
C GLY A 28 10.31 26.62 -10.20
N ALA A 29 10.95 27.07 -9.12
CA ALA A 29 11.18 26.34 -7.87
C ALA A 29 9.92 25.89 -7.07
N SER A 30 8.73 25.95 -7.67
CA SER A 30 7.45 25.61 -7.06
C SER A 30 6.52 24.76 -7.93
N THR A 31 6.85 24.45 -9.19
CA THR A 31 5.99 23.64 -10.06
C THR A 31 6.41 22.19 -10.00
N ALA A 32 5.64 21.36 -9.27
CA ALA A 32 5.81 19.91 -9.29
C ALA A 32 5.40 19.38 -10.67
N VAL A 33 6.24 18.55 -11.26
CA VAL A 33 5.96 17.83 -12.50
C VAL A 33 6.09 16.34 -12.27
N ASP A 34 5.22 15.57 -12.91
CA ASP A 34 5.24 14.12 -12.84
C ASP A 34 5.96 13.55 -14.05
N GLY A 35 6.84 12.58 -13.83
CA GLY A 35 7.50 11.84 -14.90
C GLY A 35 6.80 10.52 -15.19
N GLN A 36 6.66 10.18 -16.46
CA GLN A 36 6.13 8.89 -16.90
C GLN A 36 7.00 8.27 -17.99
N ALA A 37 6.83 6.98 -18.21
CA ALA A 37 7.45 6.27 -19.32
C ALA A 37 6.50 5.29 -19.99
N LEU A 38 6.57 5.18 -21.31
CA LEU A 38 5.81 4.19 -22.10
C LEU A 38 6.79 3.29 -22.84
N LEU A 39 6.71 1.98 -22.63
CA LEU A 39 7.48 1.00 -23.39
C LEU A 39 6.67 0.62 -24.63
N VAL A 40 7.20 0.89 -25.81
CA VAL A 40 6.46 0.71 -27.06
C VAL A 40 7.17 -0.29 -27.98
N ALA A 41 6.36 -1.16 -28.58
CA ALA A 41 6.79 -2.13 -29.56
C ALA A 41 6.93 -1.51 -30.95
N ALA A 42 7.36 -2.30 -31.93
CA ALA A 42 7.62 -1.87 -33.31
C ALA A 42 6.40 -1.25 -34.03
N ASN A 43 5.18 -1.50 -33.55
CA ASN A 43 3.94 -0.92 -34.06
C ASN A 43 3.64 0.48 -33.48
N ASP A 44 4.58 1.05 -32.74
CA ASP A 44 4.45 2.32 -32.02
C ASP A 44 3.34 2.34 -30.97
N ARG A 45 3.08 1.18 -30.37
CA ARG A 45 2.10 1.04 -29.29
C ARG A 45 2.66 0.24 -28.13
N VAL A 46 2.09 0.47 -26.96
CA VAL A 46 2.25 -0.41 -25.80
C VAL A 46 1.66 -1.79 -26.14
N ARG A 47 2.23 -2.86 -25.57
CA ARG A 47 1.68 -4.22 -25.73
C ARG A 47 0.48 -4.43 -24.81
N SER A 48 0.50 -3.77 -23.65
CA SER A 48 -0.55 -3.78 -22.64
C SER A 48 -0.42 -2.54 -21.73
N ASP A 49 -1.40 -2.29 -20.87
CA ASP A 49 -1.33 -1.17 -19.92
C ASP A 49 -0.15 -1.29 -18.93
N SER A 50 0.41 -2.49 -18.73
CA SER A 50 1.60 -2.70 -17.89
C SER A 50 2.89 -2.09 -18.48
N ASP A 51 2.91 -1.78 -19.77
CA ASP A 51 4.02 -1.07 -20.42
C ASP A 51 3.95 0.46 -20.18
N PHE A 52 2.94 0.95 -19.46
CA PHE A 52 2.84 2.34 -18.99
C PHE A 52 3.30 2.47 -17.53
N VAL A 53 4.42 3.16 -17.31
CA VAL A 53 5.02 3.40 -16.00
C VAL A 53 4.73 4.83 -15.56
N PHE A 54 4.00 4.98 -14.46
CA PHE A 54 3.53 6.27 -13.93
C PHE A 54 3.35 6.16 -12.40
N TYR A 55 2.91 7.21 -11.71
CA TYR A 55 2.96 7.27 -10.24
C TYR A 55 2.24 6.12 -9.49
N ASN A 56 1.14 5.57 -10.04
CA ASN A 56 0.45 4.40 -9.45
C ASN A 56 1.05 3.05 -9.88
N ALA A 57 1.90 3.02 -10.91
CA ALA A 57 2.65 1.86 -11.37
C ALA A 57 4.11 2.28 -11.60
N PRO A 58 4.88 2.59 -10.53
CA PRO A 58 6.12 3.33 -10.64
C PRO A 58 7.30 2.51 -11.18
N ARG A 59 7.10 1.22 -11.50
CA ARG A 59 8.11 0.35 -12.11
C ARG A 59 7.47 -0.57 -13.13
N HIS A 60 8.18 -0.79 -14.24
CA HIS A 60 7.80 -1.79 -15.24
C HIS A 60 8.03 -3.21 -14.69
N PRO A 61 7.17 -4.21 -14.99
CA PRO A 61 7.30 -5.58 -14.49
C PRO A 61 8.64 -6.26 -14.78
N SER A 62 9.27 -5.95 -15.92
CA SER A 62 10.61 -6.49 -16.25
C SER A 62 11.75 -5.85 -15.44
N GLY A 63 11.47 -4.82 -14.64
CA GLY A 63 12.49 -4.05 -13.91
C GLY A 63 13.37 -3.20 -14.82
N SER A 64 12.98 -3.01 -16.08
CA SER A 64 13.71 -2.24 -17.09
C SER A 64 13.53 -0.74 -16.96
N VAL A 65 12.40 -0.28 -16.41
CA VAL A 65 12.10 1.13 -16.19
C VAL A 65 11.51 1.32 -14.80
N GLY A 66 11.92 2.38 -14.11
CA GLY A 66 11.31 2.85 -12.88
C GLY A 66 11.26 4.36 -12.84
N ILE A 67 10.32 4.91 -12.07
CA ILE A 67 10.21 6.35 -11.86
C ILE A 67 10.33 6.70 -10.38
N GLY A 68 10.74 7.93 -10.10
CA GLY A 68 10.88 8.46 -8.76
C GLY A 68 10.90 9.99 -8.76
N VAL A 69 11.11 10.59 -7.59
CA VAL A 69 11.14 12.05 -7.43
C VAL A 69 12.28 12.43 -6.49
N ILE A 70 13.04 13.48 -6.84
CA ILE A 70 14.00 14.13 -5.93
C ILE A 70 13.69 15.63 -5.90
N GLY A 71 13.20 16.11 -4.75
CA GLY A 71 12.74 17.50 -4.63
C GLY A 71 11.50 17.72 -5.51
N THR A 72 11.63 18.56 -6.54
CA THR A 72 10.61 18.81 -7.57
C THR A 72 10.92 18.13 -8.90
N ASP A 73 12.05 17.43 -9.00
CA ASP A 73 12.50 16.79 -10.24
C ASP A 73 11.95 15.35 -10.31
N ALA A 74 11.41 14.99 -11.47
CA ALA A 74 11.04 13.62 -11.78
C ALA A 74 12.27 12.84 -12.26
N LEU A 75 12.38 11.58 -11.84
CA LEU A 75 13.43 10.67 -12.27
C LEU A 75 12.82 9.53 -13.07
N VAL A 76 13.47 9.18 -14.18
CA VAL A 76 13.21 7.92 -14.89
C VAL A 76 14.50 7.11 -14.95
N GLU A 77 14.54 6.00 -14.22
CA GLU A 77 15.63 5.03 -14.23
C GLU A 77 15.38 3.99 -15.32
N ILE A 78 16.38 3.73 -16.15
CA ILE A 78 16.29 2.80 -17.28
C ILE A 78 17.45 1.82 -17.22
N ASN A 79 17.15 0.53 -17.12
CA ASN A 79 18.10 -0.57 -17.28
C ASN A 79 17.83 -1.29 -18.60
N CYS A 80 18.62 -0.95 -19.62
CA CYS A 80 18.42 -1.46 -20.96
C CYS A 80 18.75 -2.97 -21.09
N HIS A 81 19.41 -3.58 -20.11
CA HIS A 81 19.64 -5.03 -20.07
C HIS A 81 18.38 -5.83 -19.80
N HIS A 82 17.40 -5.24 -19.12
CA HIS A 82 16.14 -5.89 -18.79
C HIS A 82 15.02 -5.55 -19.77
N VAL A 83 15.27 -4.65 -20.74
CA VAL A 83 14.28 -4.30 -21.77
C VAL A 83 14.10 -5.50 -22.71
N GLU A 84 12.88 -6.02 -22.75
CA GLU A 84 12.53 -7.18 -23.56
C GLU A 84 12.79 -6.96 -25.05
N GLN A 85 12.94 -8.04 -25.82
CA GLN A 85 13.29 -7.95 -27.23
C GLN A 85 12.22 -7.26 -28.08
N GLU A 86 10.96 -7.39 -27.68
CA GLU A 86 9.77 -6.87 -28.36
C GLU A 86 9.59 -5.35 -28.20
N ILE A 87 10.30 -4.72 -27.25
CA ILE A 87 10.27 -3.27 -27.02
C ILE A 87 11.35 -2.59 -27.88
N ASP A 88 10.90 -1.68 -28.74
CA ASP A 88 11.78 -0.94 -29.66
C ASP A 88 12.27 0.37 -29.05
N ARG A 89 11.41 1.04 -28.26
CA ARG A 89 11.75 2.29 -27.59
C ARG A 89 10.95 2.52 -26.30
N ILE A 90 11.50 3.38 -25.46
CA ILE A 90 10.92 3.87 -24.21
C ILE A 90 10.71 5.37 -24.38
N VAL A 91 9.46 5.79 -24.38
CA VAL A 91 9.06 7.20 -24.48
C VAL A 91 9.06 7.80 -23.08
N LEU A 92 9.64 9.00 -22.92
CA LEU A 92 9.77 9.68 -21.63
C LEU A 92 8.92 10.93 -21.62
N CYS A 93 8.06 11.04 -20.61
CA CYS A 93 7.03 12.06 -20.52
C CYS A 93 7.17 12.90 -19.25
N LEU A 94 6.75 14.16 -19.35
CA LEU A 94 6.44 15.03 -18.22
C LEU A 94 4.98 15.45 -18.30
N SER A 95 4.31 15.53 -17.15
CA SER A 95 3.00 16.16 -17.04
C SER A 95 2.87 17.06 -15.81
N SER A 96 1.84 17.89 -15.79
CA SER A 96 1.49 18.74 -14.66
C SER A 96 -0.03 18.78 -14.50
N ASP A 97 -0.52 18.68 -13.27
CA ASP A 97 -1.94 18.80 -12.90
C ASP A 97 -2.46 20.26 -12.96
N SER A 98 -1.56 21.22 -13.14
CA SER A 98 -1.86 22.64 -13.25
C SER A 98 -1.22 23.26 -14.49
N ALA A 99 -1.79 24.37 -14.98
CA ALA A 99 -1.20 25.11 -16.09
C ALA A 99 0.24 25.52 -15.74
N VAL A 100 1.18 25.20 -16.63
CA VAL A 100 2.59 25.57 -16.48
C VAL A 100 2.76 27.04 -16.86
N ALA A 101 3.58 27.77 -16.10
CA ALA A 101 3.84 29.19 -16.39
C ALA A 101 4.36 29.37 -17.82
N ASN A 102 3.88 30.41 -18.51
CA ASN A 102 4.27 30.66 -19.89
C ASN A 102 5.78 30.92 -20.00
N GLY A 103 6.47 30.14 -20.84
CA GLY A 103 7.91 30.20 -21.01
C GLY A 103 8.71 29.48 -19.91
N ALA A 104 8.08 28.63 -19.10
CA ALA A 104 8.82 27.71 -18.24
C ALA A 104 9.74 26.83 -19.09
N LEU A 105 10.94 26.54 -18.59
CA LEU A 105 11.89 25.67 -19.28
C LEU A 105 11.75 24.27 -18.71
N PHE A 106 11.69 23.23 -19.54
CA PHE A 106 11.93 21.88 -19.06
C PHE A 106 13.36 21.47 -19.38
N GLN A 107 13.96 20.60 -18.56
CA GLN A 107 15.28 20.04 -18.79
C GLN A 107 15.25 18.52 -18.61
N ALA A 108 15.84 17.80 -19.56
CA ALA A 108 16.23 16.40 -19.41
C ALA A 108 17.76 16.29 -19.26
N SER A 109 18.22 15.74 -18.15
CA SER A 109 19.61 15.39 -17.91
C SER A 109 19.79 13.88 -17.93
N VAL A 110 20.61 13.37 -18.84
CA VAL A 110 20.96 11.95 -18.92
C VAL A 110 22.20 11.71 -18.05
N GLU A 111 22.07 10.86 -17.04
CA GLU A 111 23.07 10.53 -16.04
C GLU A 111 23.49 9.06 -16.14
N GLN A 112 24.81 8.82 -16.12
CA GLN A 112 25.42 7.49 -16.16
C GLN A 112 26.55 7.42 -15.15
N ASN A 113 26.53 6.40 -14.28
CA ASN A 113 27.52 6.21 -13.22
C ASN A 113 27.71 7.48 -12.36
N GLY A 114 26.63 8.20 -12.08
CA GLY A 114 26.63 9.45 -11.31
C GLY A 114 27.15 10.69 -12.05
N VAL A 115 27.37 10.62 -13.36
CA VAL A 115 27.85 11.73 -14.19
C VAL A 115 26.80 12.10 -15.23
N VAL A 116 26.47 13.39 -15.34
CA VAL A 116 25.60 13.89 -16.43
C VAL A 116 26.37 13.83 -17.75
N VAL A 117 25.91 13.02 -18.70
CA VAL A 117 26.54 12.84 -20.01
C VAL A 117 25.88 13.66 -21.11
N ALA A 118 24.60 14.00 -20.96
CA ALA A 118 23.88 14.86 -21.89
C ALA A 118 22.80 15.69 -21.19
N LYS A 119 22.48 16.84 -21.77
CA LYS A 119 21.38 17.71 -21.35
C LYS A 119 20.57 18.19 -22.55
N PHE A 120 19.26 18.21 -22.42
CA PHE A 120 18.34 18.83 -23.35
C PHE A 120 17.47 19.82 -22.57
N GLU A 121 17.33 21.03 -23.07
CA GLU A 121 16.50 22.08 -22.45
C GLU A 121 15.72 22.78 -23.55
N ASP A 122 14.43 22.99 -23.32
CA ASP A 122 13.55 23.73 -24.22
C ASP A 122 12.38 24.34 -23.45
N SER A 123 11.58 25.17 -24.11
CA SER A 123 10.41 25.81 -23.54
C SER A 123 9.21 24.86 -23.43
N TRP A 124 8.53 24.90 -22.28
CA TRP A 124 7.24 24.27 -22.05
C TRP A 124 6.12 25.22 -22.49
N PRO A 125 5.30 24.86 -23.50
CA PRO A 125 4.21 25.72 -23.96
C PRO A 125 3.09 25.87 -22.90
N ALA A 126 2.68 27.09 -22.58
CA ALA A 126 1.77 27.40 -21.46
C ALA A 126 0.40 26.67 -21.50
N THR A 127 -0.07 26.31 -22.68
CA THR A 127 -1.39 25.69 -22.91
C THR A 127 -1.36 24.17 -22.84
N ILE A 128 -0.19 23.57 -22.65
CA ILE A 128 0.03 22.13 -22.70
C ILE A 128 0.30 21.60 -21.30
N THR A 129 -0.38 20.53 -20.91
CA THR A 129 -0.22 19.88 -19.59
C THR A 129 0.61 18.59 -19.64
N ALA A 130 0.96 18.10 -20.83
CA ALA A 130 1.82 16.93 -21.00
C ALA A 130 2.77 17.04 -22.20
N LEU A 131 3.99 16.52 -22.03
CA LEU A 131 5.10 16.67 -22.95
C LEU A 131 5.87 15.35 -23.09
N MET A 132 6.17 14.93 -24.31
CA MET A 132 7.20 13.94 -24.61
C MET A 132 8.57 14.63 -24.66
N VAL A 133 9.38 14.40 -23.63
CA VAL A 133 10.69 15.08 -23.49
C VAL A 133 11.74 14.42 -24.38
N GLY A 134 11.72 13.09 -24.45
CA GLY A 134 12.68 12.31 -25.22
C GLY A 134 12.30 10.85 -25.32
N GLU A 135 13.13 10.08 -26.00
CA GLU A 135 12.97 8.64 -26.15
C GLU A 135 14.32 7.92 -26.02
N VAL A 136 14.30 6.74 -25.42
CA VAL A 136 15.42 5.79 -25.43
C VAL A 136 15.07 4.65 -26.36
N TYR A 137 15.87 4.43 -27.40
CA TYR A 137 15.55 3.47 -28.45
C TYR A 137 16.75 2.60 -28.80
N ARG A 138 16.45 1.39 -29.28
CA ARG A 138 17.48 0.44 -29.73
C ARG A 138 17.86 0.75 -31.18
N ARG A 139 19.16 0.78 -31.48
CA ARG A 139 19.67 0.89 -32.86
C ARG A 139 20.80 -0.13 -33.06
N GLY A 140 20.45 -1.25 -33.69
CA GLY A 140 21.35 -2.40 -33.75
C GLY A 140 21.53 -3.01 -32.36
N THR A 141 22.78 -3.13 -31.90
CA THR A 141 23.12 -3.65 -30.56
C THR A 141 23.26 -2.57 -29.49
N SER A 142 23.19 -1.28 -29.87
CA SER A 142 23.38 -0.15 -28.98
C SER A 142 22.07 0.56 -28.64
N TRP A 143 22.05 1.23 -27.49
CA TRP A 143 20.94 2.08 -27.05
C TRP A 143 21.26 3.55 -27.22
N LYS A 144 20.26 4.34 -27.59
CA LYS A 144 20.42 5.78 -27.80
C LYS A 144 19.30 6.55 -27.13
N PHE A 145 19.65 7.69 -26.53
CA PHE A 145 18.68 8.70 -26.12
C PHE A 145 18.52 9.75 -27.24
N ARG A 146 17.30 10.14 -27.56
CA ARG A 146 16.96 11.23 -28.49
C ARG A 146 16.11 12.29 -27.78
N ALA A 147 16.49 13.55 -27.93
CA ALA A 147 15.71 14.70 -27.48
C ALA A 147 14.53 14.95 -28.42
N VAL A 148 13.31 15.15 -27.88
CA VAL A 148 12.08 15.27 -28.68
C VAL A 148 11.30 16.55 -28.39
N GLY A 149 10.95 16.86 -27.14
CA GLY A 149 10.27 18.11 -26.77
C GLY A 149 8.94 18.38 -27.50
N GLN A 150 8.02 17.40 -27.55
CA GLN A 150 6.72 17.54 -28.22
C GLN A 150 5.57 17.58 -27.21
N GLY A 151 4.66 18.54 -27.34
CA GLY A 151 3.51 18.73 -26.44
C GLY A 151 2.19 18.11 -26.93
N TRP A 152 1.32 17.74 -25.98
CA TRP A 152 -0.03 17.21 -26.24
C TRP A 152 -1.11 18.11 -25.64
N GLU A 153 -1.97 18.66 -26.50
CA GLU A 153 -3.09 19.53 -26.07
C GLU A 153 -4.12 18.80 -25.21
N SER A 154 -4.31 17.50 -25.46
CA SER A 154 -5.19 16.60 -24.72
C SER A 154 -4.61 16.09 -23.40
N GLY A 155 -3.48 16.65 -22.96
CA GLY A 155 -2.81 16.29 -21.72
C GLY A 155 -2.28 14.85 -21.71
N LEU A 156 -1.98 14.35 -20.51
CA LEU A 156 -1.37 13.03 -20.33
C LEU A 156 -2.28 11.92 -20.88
N ALA A 157 -3.59 12.07 -20.72
CA ALA A 157 -4.56 11.10 -21.20
C ALA A 157 -4.47 10.93 -22.73
N GLY A 158 -4.49 12.02 -23.49
CA GLY A 158 -4.36 11.93 -24.94
C GLY A 158 -2.97 11.49 -25.41
N LEU A 159 -1.92 11.81 -24.65
CA LEU A 159 -0.58 11.27 -24.91
C LEU A 159 -0.57 9.75 -24.76
N ALA A 160 -1.02 9.21 -23.63
CA ALA A 160 -1.03 7.78 -23.36
C ALA A 160 -1.92 7.01 -24.35
N THR A 161 -3.11 7.51 -24.66
CA THR A 161 -4.02 6.89 -25.64
C THR A 161 -3.43 6.88 -27.06
N SER A 162 -2.60 7.86 -27.43
CA SER A 162 -1.92 7.87 -28.73
C SER A 162 -0.95 6.70 -28.92
N PHE A 163 -0.39 6.18 -27.81
CA PHE A 163 0.43 4.98 -27.77
C PHE A 163 -0.36 3.70 -27.45
N GLY A 164 -1.70 3.77 -27.37
CA GLY A 164 -2.57 2.60 -27.23
C GLY A 164 -2.90 2.18 -25.79
N VAL A 165 -2.63 3.03 -24.79
CA VAL A 165 -3.08 2.81 -23.41
C VAL A 165 -4.58 3.02 -23.31
N THR A 166 -5.28 2.14 -22.58
CA THR A 166 -6.72 2.31 -22.29
C THR A 166 -6.88 3.08 -20.99
N ILE A 167 -7.67 4.15 -20.99
CA ILE A 167 -7.94 4.97 -19.80
C ILE A 167 -9.41 4.78 -19.43
N ASP A 168 -9.66 4.01 -18.40
CA ASP A 168 -11.01 3.72 -17.89
C ASP A 168 -11.45 4.80 -16.88
N ASP A 169 -12.41 5.65 -17.27
CA ASP A 169 -13.19 6.44 -16.32
C ASP A 169 -14.37 5.58 -15.80
N ALA A 170 -14.26 5.14 -14.53
CA ALA A 170 -15.23 4.40 -13.69
C ALA A 170 -15.28 2.84 -13.81
N PRO A 171 -15.45 2.08 -12.69
CA PRO A 171 -15.26 0.63 -12.67
C PRO A 171 -16.55 -0.19 -12.72
N GLU A 172 -16.62 -1.24 -13.56
CA GLU A 172 -17.14 -2.60 -13.26
C GLU A 172 -17.00 -3.57 -14.48
N PRO A 173 -17.18 -4.91 -14.32
CA PRO A 173 -16.14 -5.92 -14.11
C PRO A 173 -15.80 -6.74 -15.38
N ALA A 174 -14.64 -7.41 -15.28
CA ALA A 174 -14.00 -8.23 -16.30
C ALA A 174 -14.90 -9.28 -16.96
N ARG A 175 -14.84 -9.35 -18.30
CA ARG A 175 -15.38 -10.46 -19.10
C ARG A 175 -14.27 -11.10 -19.93
N GLY A 176 -14.26 -12.42 -19.90
CA GLY A 176 -13.16 -13.31 -20.27
C GLY A 176 -12.60 -13.15 -21.69
N SER A 177 -11.29 -13.36 -21.75
CA SER A 177 -10.50 -13.50 -22.97
C SER A 177 -10.80 -14.84 -23.66
N ALA A 178 -11.03 -14.81 -24.97
CA ALA A 178 -11.06 -16.00 -25.82
C ALA A 178 -10.13 -15.75 -27.02
N VAL A 179 -9.11 -16.58 -27.16
CA VAL A 179 -8.18 -16.59 -28.31
C VAL A 179 -8.52 -17.77 -29.21
N PRO A 180 -8.58 -17.63 -30.54
CA PRO A 180 -8.70 -18.76 -31.46
C PRO A 180 -7.32 -19.30 -31.91
N THR A 181 -7.27 -20.62 -32.08
CA THR A 181 -6.18 -21.49 -32.55
C THR A 181 -6.07 -21.62 -34.08
N ALA A 182 -4.84 -21.79 -34.61
CA ALA A 182 -4.43 -22.71 -35.70
C ALA A 182 -2.91 -22.53 -35.98
N SER A 183 -1.99 -23.47 -35.70
CA SER A 183 -1.66 -24.76 -36.34
C SER A 183 -0.80 -24.69 -37.62
N GLY A 184 0.44 -25.20 -37.52
CA GLY A 184 1.37 -25.56 -38.62
C GLY A 184 2.48 -26.51 -38.11
N PRO A 185 3.04 -27.42 -38.93
CA PRO A 185 3.51 -28.76 -38.48
C PRO A 185 4.98 -28.87 -38.04
N VAL A 186 5.22 -29.93 -37.27
CA VAL A 186 6.43 -30.36 -36.53
C VAL A 186 7.51 -30.99 -37.43
N PRO A 187 8.76 -31.07 -36.94
CA PRO A 187 9.47 -32.34 -36.94
C PRO A 187 9.85 -32.77 -35.50
N ALA A 188 9.56 -34.03 -35.21
CA ALA A 188 9.61 -34.68 -33.91
C ALA A 188 10.98 -34.65 -33.23
N THR A 189 11.02 -34.54 -31.88
CA THR A 189 11.71 -35.45 -30.94
C THR A 189 11.41 -35.04 -29.48
N MET A 190 11.36 -36.04 -28.60
CA MET A 190 11.14 -36.05 -27.13
C MET A 190 9.68 -35.99 -26.66
N THR A 191 9.22 -37.14 -26.19
CA THR A 191 7.96 -37.35 -25.49
C THR A 191 7.94 -36.50 -24.22
N GLN A 192 7.24 -35.37 -24.27
CA GLN A 192 6.81 -34.64 -23.08
C GLN A 192 5.75 -35.49 -22.35
N PRO A 193 5.76 -35.56 -21.01
CA PRO A 193 4.61 -36.04 -20.27
C PRO A 193 3.44 -35.08 -20.52
N THR A 194 2.36 -35.64 -21.08
CA THR A 194 1.12 -34.95 -21.39
C THR A 194 0.27 -34.76 -20.14
N SER A 195 0.26 -33.55 -19.57
CA SER A 195 -0.90 -33.04 -18.84
C SER A 195 -0.83 -31.51 -18.66
N THR A 196 -1.91 -30.86 -19.07
CA THR A 196 -2.22 -29.43 -18.99
C THR A 196 -2.37 -28.94 -17.54
N SER A 197 -1.26 -28.52 -16.94
CA SER A 197 -1.18 -27.49 -15.89
C SER A 197 0.24 -26.91 -15.98
N ALA A 198 0.39 -25.58 -15.99
CA ALA A 198 1.72 -24.96 -15.95
C ALA A 198 2.51 -25.52 -14.75
N PHE A 199 3.64 -26.20 -14.99
CA PHE A 199 4.46 -26.73 -13.92
C PHE A 199 5.14 -25.57 -13.20
N GLU A 200 4.77 -25.34 -11.94
CA GLU A 200 5.44 -24.37 -11.07
C GLU A 200 6.92 -24.76 -10.89
N ALA A 201 7.80 -23.77 -10.70
CA ALA A 201 9.20 -24.05 -10.42
C ALA A 201 9.37 -24.85 -9.13
N GLY A 202 10.07 -25.98 -9.22
CA GLY A 202 10.05 -27.00 -8.16
C GLY A 202 10.95 -28.20 -8.42
N TRP A 203 11.04 -29.06 -7.39
CA TRP A 203 11.71 -30.36 -7.46
C TRP A 203 10.73 -31.43 -7.93
N TYR A 204 11.07 -32.10 -9.03
CA TYR A 204 10.26 -33.18 -9.61
C TYR A 204 11.12 -34.42 -9.81
N VAL A 205 10.48 -35.60 -9.85
CA VAL A 205 11.18 -36.86 -10.15
C VAL A 205 11.82 -36.76 -11.53
N ASP A 206 13.10 -37.11 -11.62
CA ASP A 206 13.83 -37.10 -12.90
C ASP A 206 13.29 -38.20 -13.83
N ASN A 207 12.97 -37.81 -15.06
CA ASN A 207 12.40 -38.72 -16.06
C ASN A 207 13.35 -39.85 -16.48
N ASN A 208 14.66 -39.68 -16.31
CA ASN A 208 15.69 -40.65 -16.66
C ASN A 208 16.17 -41.48 -15.46
N ASP A 209 16.09 -40.94 -14.24
CA ASP A 209 16.39 -41.69 -13.01
C ASP A 209 15.32 -41.44 -11.94
N PRO A 210 14.39 -42.39 -11.72
CA PRO A 210 13.27 -42.20 -10.79
C PRO A 210 13.70 -42.14 -9.31
N ARG A 211 14.99 -42.28 -8.99
CA ARG A 211 15.53 -42.21 -7.62
C ARG A 211 16.00 -40.81 -7.23
N ILE A 212 16.05 -39.88 -8.19
CA ILE A 212 16.50 -38.52 -7.96
C ILE A 212 15.40 -37.51 -8.31
N LEU A 213 15.45 -36.37 -7.64
CA LEU A 213 14.73 -35.16 -7.99
C LEU A 213 15.63 -34.29 -8.87
N ARG A 214 15.06 -33.69 -9.91
CA ARG A 214 15.66 -32.63 -10.70
C ARG A 214 14.86 -31.34 -10.54
N TRP A 215 15.57 -30.21 -10.52
CA TRP A 215 14.94 -28.90 -10.40
C TRP A 215 14.47 -28.39 -11.77
N TRP A 216 13.21 -27.99 -11.84
CA TRP A 216 12.57 -27.25 -12.93
C TRP A 216 12.45 -25.78 -12.52
N ASP A 217 13.00 -24.85 -13.31
CA ASP A 217 13.05 -23.42 -12.98
C ASP A 217 11.89 -22.59 -13.56
N ALA A 218 10.77 -23.24 -13.91
CA ALA A 218 9.65 -22.73 -14.70
C ALA A 218 9.90 -22.63 -16.22
N PHE A 219 11.15 -22.66 -16.69
CA PHE A 219 11.48 -22.55 -18.11
C PHE A 219 12.18 -23.79 -18.66
N ARG A 220 13.04 -24.42 -17.86
CA ARG A 220 13.86 -25.58 -18.23
C ARG A 220 14.21 -26.46 -17.04
N TRP A 221 14.59 -27.70 -17.36
CA TRP A 221 15.26 -28.59 -16.43
C TRP A 221 16.70 -28.13 -16.21
N THR A 222 17.10 -28.02 -14.95
CA THR A 222 18.47 -27.63 -14.58
C THR A 222 19.36 -28.85 -14.31
N GLU A 223 20.66 -28.62 -14.10
CA GLU A 223 21.60 -29.66 -13.68
C GLU A 223 21.51 -30.02 -12.19
N HIS A 224 20.78 -29.23 -11.40
CA HIS A 224 20.61 -29.46 -9.98
C HIS A 224 19.78 -30.71 -9.73
N THR A 225 20.37 -31.65 -8.97
CA THR A 225 19.74 -32.92 -8.60
C THR A 225 19.85 -33.19 -7.11
N ARG A 226 18.89 -33.94 -6.57
CA ARG A 226 18.84 -34.37 -5.15
C ARG A 226 18.36 -35.81 -5.07
N ALA A 227 18.80 -36.56 -4.07
CA ALA A 227 18.23 -37.88 -3.82
C ALA A 227 16.81 -37.76 -3.25
N ILE A 228 15.92 -38.67 -3.66
CA ILE A 228 14.60 -38.85 -3.03
C ILE A 228 14.82 -39.60 -1.71
N PRO A 229 14.48 -39.01 -0.55
CA PRO A 229 14.52 -39.73 0.72
C PRO A 229 13.39 -40.75 0.73
N ASP A 230 13.72 -42.04 0.57
CA ASP A 230 12.73 -43.11 0.51
C ASP A 230 12.94 -44.12 1.65
N GLY A 231 12.04 -44.08 2.65
CA GLY A 231 12.00 -45.03 3.76
C GLY A 231 11.96 -44.43 5.18
N PRO A 232 11.40 -45.18 6.15
CA PRO A 232 11.31 -44.75 7.55
C PRO A 232 12.69 -44.63 8.19
N GLY A 233 12.90 -43.56 8.97
CA GLY A 233 14.18 -43.29 9.64
C GLY A 233 15.23 -42.59 8.76
N LEU A 234 14.85 -42.09 7.57
CA LEU A 234 15.68 -41.20 6.76
C LEU A 234 15.32 -39.73 6.98
N CYS A 235 16.32 -38.86 6.85
CA CYS A 235 16.16 -37.41 6.87
C CYS A 235 15.32 -36.94 5.68
N SER A 236 14.30 -36.13 5.92
CA SER A 236 13.40 -35.60 4.89
C SER A 236 14.07 -34.69 3.85
N ARG A 237 15.26 -34.16 4.15
CA ARG A 237 16.00 -33.23 3.27
C ARG A 237 17.18 -33.89 2.54
N CYS A 238 18.03 -34.62 3.26
CA CYS A 238 19.26 -35.20 2.68
C CYS A 238 19.24 -36.72 2.49
N GLY A 239 18.22 -37.43 3.01
CA GLY A 239 18.12 -38.88 2.90
C GLY A 239 19.10 -39.69 3.76
N GLN A 240 19.85 -39.07 4.67
CA GLN A 240 20.71 -39.80 5.61
C GLN A 240 19.92 -40.44 6.75
N HIS A 241 20.38 -41.60 7.24
CA HIS A 241 19.77 -42.28 8.38
C HIS A 241 19.83 -41.44 9.67
N LEU A 242 18.68 -41.32 10.33
CA LEU A 242 18.52 -40.64 11.60
C LEU A 242 19.06 -41.53 12.74
N ARG A 243 19.93 -40.96 13.59
CA ARG A 243 20.58 -41.69 14.69
C ARG A 243 19.67 -41.96 15.89
N SER A 244 18.41 -41.55 15.87
CA SER A 244 17.51 -41.51 17.03
C SER A 244 16.26 -42.37 16.82
N ARG A 245 16.00 -43.31 17.75
CA ARG A 245 14.75 -44.09 17.88
C ARG A 245 13.67 -43.37 18.73
N ARG A 246 13.80 -42.07 19.00
CA ARG A 246 12.79 -41.34 19.80
C ARG A 246 11.67 -40.81 18.91
N PHE A 247 10.58 -41.57 18.91
CA PHE A 247 9.18 -41.15 18.80
C PHE A 247 8.88 -39.93 17.92
N ALA A 248 8.62 -40.18 16.63
CA ALA A 248 7.51 -39.60 15.88
C ALA A 248 7.47 -40.28 14.51
N SER A 249 6.29 -40.73 14.10
CA SER A 249 5.99 -41.36 12.81
C SER A 249 6.08 -40.39 11.60
N GLY A 250 6.96 -39.38 11.67
CA GLY A 250 7.10 -38.33 10.67
C GLY A 250 8.53 -38.21 10.15
N THR A 251 8.67 -37.94 8.86
CA THR A 251 9.92 -37.57 8.19
C THR A 251 10.35 -36.17 8.62
N HIS A 252 11.45 -36.06 9.38
CA HIS A 252 12.00 -34.78 9.85
C HIS A 252 13.47 -34.62 9.40
N PRO A 253 14.00 -33.39 9.34
CA PRO A 253 15.39 -33.16 8.99
C PRO A 253 16.33 -33.73 10.07
N CYS A 254 17.54 -34.18 9.69
CA CYS A 254 18.57 -34.54 10.66
C CYS A 254 19.18 -33.28 11.29
N ARG A 255 19.84 -33.40 12.46
CA ARG A 255 20.46 -32.27 13.18
C ARG A 255 21.37 -31.38 12.32
N TYR A 256 22.09 -31.98 11.36
CA TYR A 256 22.91 -31.21 10.42
C TYR A 256 22.05 -30.36 9.48
N CYS A 257 21.03 -30.96 8.87
CA CYS A 257 20.07 -30.26 8.03
C CYS A 257 19.28 -29.20 8.82
N GLU A 258 18.88 -29.47 10.07
CA GLU A 258 18.25 -28.48 10.95
C GLU A 258 19.15 -27.25 11.14
N GLY A 259 20.44 -27.44 11.39
CA GLY A 259 21.41 -26.34 11.50
C GLY A 259 21.51 -25.52 10.21
N GLN A 260 21.57 -26.19 9.05
CA GLN A 260 21.59 -25.49 7.76
C GLN A 260 20.28 -24.75 7.47
N ILE A 261 19.12 -25.32 7.81
CA ILE A 261 17.82 -24.66 7.68
C ILE A 261 17.78 -23.41 8.55
N ALA A 262 18.18 -23.52 9.82
CA ALA A 262 18.19 -22.39 10.74
C ALA A 262 19.09 -21.24 10.27
N GLN A 263 20.29 -21.57 9.76
CA GLN A 263 21.22 -20.59 9.20
C GLN A 263 20.65 -19.92 7.94
N PHE A 264 20.09 -20.69 7.02
CA PHE A 264 19.43 -20.17 5.82
C PHE A 264 18.29 -19.22 6.19
N LEU A 265 17.40 -19.65 7.09
CA LEU A 265 16.24 -18.86 7.52
C LEU A 265 16.64 -17.55 8.22
N ALA A 266 17.77 -17.51 8.91
CA ALA A 266 18.25 -16.27 9.54
C ALA A 266 18.55 -15.18 8.49
N GLY A 267 19.23 -15.52 7.39
CA GLY A 267 19.48 -14.60 6.28
C GLY A 267 18.21 -14.31 5.46
N TRP A 268 17.40 -15.34 5.22
CA TRP A 268 16.14 -15.24 4.50
C TRP A 268 15.16 -14.26 5.17
N ARG A 269 15.03 -14.30 6.51
CA ARG A 269 14.17 -13.37 7.28
C ARG A 269 14.52 -11.90 7.07
N LEU A 270 15.82 -11.57 6.95
CA LEU A 270 16.24 -10.19 6.72
C LEU A 270 15.80 -9.71 5.33
N ARG A 271 15.83 -10.58 4.33
CA ARG A 271 15.34 -10.27 2.98
C ARG A 271 13.82 -10.21 2.91
N VAL A 272 13.11 -11.06 3.65
CA VAL A 272 11.66 -10.95 3.84
C VAL A 272 11.30 -9.58 4.41
N MET A 273 11.98 -9.14 5.47
CA MET A 273 11.74 -7.83 6.07
C MET A 273 12.01 -6.70 5.06
N ASP A 274 13.13 -6.76 4.33
CA ASP A 274 13.46 -5.79 3.28
C ASP A 274 12.35 -5.70 2.22
N VAL A 275 11.97 -6.83 1.62
CA VAL A 275 10.93 -6.90 0.59
C VAL A 275 9.58 -6.39 1.11
N LEU A 276 9.18 -6.77 2.32
CA LEU A 276 7.93 -6.28 2.91
C LEU A 276 7.96 -4.77 3.16
N THR A 277 9.11 -4.20 3.49
CA THR A 277 9.22 -2.74 3.70
C THR A 277 9.34 -1.93 2.40
N SER A 278 9.78 -2.53 1.30
CA SER A 278 9.96 -1.85 0.01
C SER A 278 8.84 -2.12 -0.99
N ASP A 279 8.60 -3.38 -1.32
CA ASP A 279 7.72 -3.81 -2.42
C ASP A 279 6.38 -4.39 -1.90
N GLY A 280 6.36 -4.83 -0.64
CA GLY A 280 5.23 -5.53 -0.04
C GLY A 280 5.19 -7.02 -0.41
N PRO A 281 4.11 -7.75 -0.04
CA PRO A 281 3.99 -9.19 -0.28
C PRO A 281 3.50 -9.54 -1.69
N ARG A 282 3.73 -8.66 -2.68
CA ARG A 282 3.32 -8.85 -4.07
C ARG A 282 4.51 -8.70 -5.00
N GLY A 283 4.49 -9.43 -6.11
CA GLY A 283 5.46 -9.32 -7.19
C GLY A 283 6.70 -10.21 -7.04
N GLN A 284 7.59 -10.10 -8.02
CA GLN A 284 8.66 -11.07 -8.26
C GLN A 284 9.62 -11.24 -7.06
N ARG A 285 10.02 -10.15 -6.39
CA ARG A 285 10.94 -10.23 -5.24
C ARG A 285 10.35 -11.05 -4.08
N TRP A 286 9.03 -11.02 -3.90
CA TRP A 286 8.34 -11.84 -2.91
C TRP A 286 8.28 -13.30 -3.36
N GLU A 287 7.93 -13.56 -4.62
CA GLU A 287 7.90 -14.90 -5.21
C GLU A 287 9.26 -15.59 -5.20
N ASP A 288 10.33 -14.85 -5.48
CA ASP A 288 11.71 -15.32 -5.46
C ASP A 288 12.10 -15.85 -4.07
N LEU A 289 11.66 -15.18 -2.99
CA LEU A 289 11.92 -15.64 -1.61
C LEU A 289 11.30 -17.01 -1.34
N TRP A 290 10.09 -17.27 -1.83
CA TRP A 290 9.45 -18.58 -1.71
C TRP A 290 10.08 -19.62 -2.64
N LEU A 291 10.52 -19.19 -3.82
CA LEU A 291 11.26 -20.04 -4.74
C LEU A 291 12.58 -20.54 -4.14
N GLU A 292 13.31 -19.67 -3.45
CA GLU A 292 14.53 -20.04 -2.72
C GLU A 292 14.25 -21.09 -1.64
N LEU A 293 13.15 -20.96 -0.87
CA LEU A 293 12.75 -21.97 0.13
C LEU A 293 12.46 -23.32 -0.52
N ARG A 294 11.69 -23.34 -1.61
CA ARG A 294 11.39 -24.54 -2.38
C ARG A 294 12.66 -25.18 -2.93
N PHE A 295 13.58 -24.38 -3.47
CA PHE A 295 14.88 -24.85 -3.95
C PHE A 295 15.69 -25.51 -2.84
N GLU A 296 15.69 -24.92 -1.64
CA GLU A 296 16.36 -25.48 -0.46
C GLU A 296 15.63 -26.66 0.20
N ARG A 297 14.46 -27.05 -0.34
CA ARG A 297 13.56 -28.09 0.19
C ARG A 297 13.13 -27.80 1.63
N ILE A 298 12.89 -26.54 1.93
CA ILE A 298 12.31 -26.08 3.19
C ILE A 298 10.80 -25.96 2.97
N PRO A 299 9.95 -26.63 3.78
CA PRO A 299 8.50 -26.53 3.62
C PRO A 299 8.00 -25.08 3.79
N ASP A 300 7.02 -24.68 2.99
CA ASP A 300 6.44 -23.35 3.04
C ASP A 300 5.93 -22.98 4.44
N SER A 301 5.37 -23.94 5.19
CA SER A 301 4.94 -23.73 6.58
C SER A 301 6.08 -23.28 7.51
N VAL A 302 7.29 -23.80 7.31
CA VAL A 302 8.49 -23.37 8.06
C VAL A 302 8.91 -21.96 7.65
N GLY A 303 8.77 -21.62 6.37
CA GLY A 303 8.97 -20.27 5.85
C GLY A 303 7.96 -19.28 6.42
N GLN A 304 6.67 -19.63 6.42
CA GLN A 304 5.57 -18.83 6.98
C GLN A 304 5.80 -18.55 8.47
N ASP A 305 6.18 -19.55 9.25
CA ASP A 305 6.51 -19.38 10.66
C ASP A 305 7.72 -18.47 10.86
N ALA A 306 8.74 -18.59 10.00
CA ALA A 306 9.92 -17.74 10.03
C ALA A 306 9.62 -16.28 9.63
N ALA A 307 8.70 -16.04 8.70
CA ALA A 307 8.30 -14.72 8.22
C ALA A 307 7.26 -14.03 9.12
N ARG A 308 6.56 -14.78 9.98
CA ARG A 308 5.41 -14.32 10.77
C ARG A 308 5.62 -12.97 11.47
N SER A 309 6.75 -12.79 12.15
CA SER A 309 7.02 -11.55 12.87
C SER A 309 7.17 -10.35 11.94
N ALA A 310 7.84 -10.52 10.79
CA ALA A 310 8.03 -9.44 9.82
C ALA A 310 6.70 -9.12 9.10
N ALA A 311 5.92 -10.15 8.78
CA ALA A 311 4.60 -10.01 8.17
C ALA A 311 3.59 -9.28 9.09
N LEU A 312 3.56 -9.62 10.38
CA LEU A 312 2.72 -8.91 11.36
C LEU A 312 3.14 -7.45 11.51
N GLY A 313 4.44 -7.17 11.56
CA GLY A 313 4.95 -5.79 11.60
C GLY A 313 4.61 -4.99 10.34
N HIS A 314 4.64 -5.61 9.16
CA HIS A 314 4.18 -4.99 7.93
C HIS A 314 2.67 -4.70 7.97
N LEU A 315 1.84 -5.63 8.43
CA LEU A 315 0.41 -5.38 8.60
C LEU A 315 0.13 -4.26 9.61
N GLU A 316 0.89 -4.17 10.71
CA GLU A 316 0.79 -3.06 11.66
C GLU A 316 1.10 -1.71 11.01
N GLN A 317 2.10 -1.68 10.13
CA GLN A 317 2.42 -0.50 9.33
C GLN A 317 1.27 -0.13 8.39
N VAL A 318 0.73 -1.08 7.63
CA VAL A 318 -0.41 -0.85 6.73
C VAL A 318 -1.61 -0.29 7.50
N VAL A 319 -1.93 -0.88 8.66
CA VAL A 319 -2.99 -0.38 9.54
C VAL A 319 -2.69 1.04 10.01
N ALA A 320 -1.49 1.32 10.52
CA ALA A 320 -1.13 2.66 10.98
C ALA A 320 -1.20 3.70 9.85
N PHE A 321 -0.88 3.31 8.62
CA PHE A 321 -0.94 4.18 7.46
C PHE A 321 -2.39 4.50 7.09
N ALA A 322 -3.26 3.50 7.08
CA ALA A 322 -4.69 3.69 6.82
C ALA A 322 -5.32 4.63 7.86
N PHE A 323 -4.97 4.46 9.15
CA PHE A 323 -5.50 5.31 10.22
C PHE A 323 -4.88 6.72 10.32
N ALA A 324 -3.94 7.09 9.45
CA ALA A 324 -3.16 8.30 9.60
C ALA A 324 -3.97 9.61 9.47
N ASP A 325 -5.05 9.61 8.70
CA ASP A 325 -5.98 10.75 8.60
C ASP A 325 -7.27 10.56 9.41
N GLY A 326 -7.43 9.40 10.04
CA GLY A 326 -8.55 9.07 10.92
C GLY A 326 -9.81 8.59 10.19
N GLU A 327 -9.73 8.35 8.88
CA GLU A 327 -10.78 7.74 8.08
C GLU A 327 -10.23 6.49 7.37
N ILE A 328 -11.05 5.46 7.17
CA ILE A 328 -10.66 4.27 6.40
C ILE A 328 -11.56 4.20 5.16
N GLU A 329 -10.95 4.26 3.98
CA GLU A 329 -11.62 4.08 2.70
C GLU A 329 -11.90 2.59 2.41
N GLU A 330 -12.81 2.31 1.48
CA GLU A 330 -13.12 0.94 1.07
C GLU A 330 -11.93 0.27 0.36
N THR A 331 -11.21 1.07 -0.44
CA THR A 331 -9.96 0.67 -1.12
C THR A 331 -8.89 0.27 -0.11
N GLU A 332 -8.67 1.06 0.94
CA GLU A 332 -7.68 0.75 1.98
C GLU A 332 -8.01 -0.54 2.75
N LEU A 333 -9.30 -0.77 3.06
CA LEU A 333 -9.73 -2.02 3.68
C LEU A 333 -9.49 -3.22 2.73
N THR A 334 -9.87 -3.08 1.46
CA THR A 334 -9.70 -4.13 0.45
C THR A 334 -8.22 -4.45 0.23
N ASP A 335 -7.37 -3.43 0.14
CA ASP A 335 -5.91 -3.60 0.00
C ASP A 335 -5.31 -4.30 1.20
N PHE A 336 -5.74 -3.96 2.42
CA PHE A 336 -5.33 -4.63 3.64
C PHE A 336 -5.77 -6.11 3.66
N GLU A 337 -7.03 -6.41 3.32
CA GLU A 337 -7.54 -7.79 3.27
C GLU A 337 -6.78 -8.63 2.24
N ALA A 338 -6.51 -8.07 1.06
CA ALA A 338 -5.71 -8.71 0.05
C ALA A 338 -4.25 -8.92 0.53
N THR A 339 -3.66 -7.95 1.25
CA THR A 339 -2.32 -8.10 1.86
C THR A 339 -2.30 -9.23 2.91
N VAL A 340 -3.35 -9.35 3.73
CA VAL A 340 -3.50 -10.47 4.69
C VAL A 340 -3.57 -11.80 3.96
N HIS A 341 -4.30 -11.86 2.85
CA HIS A 341 -4.39 -13.05 2.00
C HIS A 341 -3.02 -13.43 1.40
N ASP A 342 -2.31 -12.46 0.81
CA ASP A 342 -1.00 -12.66 0.16
C ASP A 342 0.09 -13.13 1.14
N LEU A 343 0.04 -12.66 2.39
CA LEU A 343 0.96 -13.09 3.44
C LEU A 343 0.67 -14.51 3.95
N ASN A 344 -0.54 -15.03 3.72
CA ASN A 344 -1.00 -16.37 4.09
C ASN A 344 -0.60 -16.79 5.53
N LEU A 345 -0.84 -15.90 6.50
CA LEU A 345 -0.48 -16.12 7.89
C LEU A 345 -1.45 -17.05 8.60
N THR A 346 -0.92 -17.90 9.49
CA THR A 346 -1.77 -18.66 10.42
C THR A 346 -2.53 -17.70 11.35
N ALA A 347 -3.81 -18.01 11.61
CA ALA A 347 -4.65 -17.24 12.53
C ALA A 347 -3.96 -17.06 13.90
N SER A 348 -3.96 -15.82 14.40
CA SER A 348 -3.40 -15.46 15.69
C SER A 348 -4.20 -14.31 16.32
N PRO A 349 -4.20 -14.16 17.66
CA PRO A 349 -4.91 -13.06 18.31
C PRO A 349 -4.47 -11.66 17.83
N GLN A 350 -3.19 -11.49 17.51
CA GLN A 350 -2.66 -10.23 16.98
C GLN A 350 -3.21 -9.93 15.59
N LEU A 351 -3.20 -10.91 14.68
CA LEU A 351 -3.80 -10.77 13.35
C LEU A 351 -5.30 -10.45 13.43
N SER A 352 -6.05 -11.19 14.25
CA SER A 352 -7.48 -10.91 14.47
C SER A 352 -7.71 -9.49 15.00
N SER A 353 -6.88 -9.02 15.92
CA SER A 353 -6.97 -7.64 16.42
C SER A 353 -6.72 -6.59 15.33
N LEU A 354 -5.82 -6.84 14.37
CA LEU A 354 -5.55 -5.92 13.25
C LEU A 354 -6.73 -5.88 12.27
N ILE A 355 -7.24 -7.06 11.90
CA ILE A 355 -8.43 -7.20 11.04
C ILE A 355 -9.63 -6.48 11.67
N ASP A 356 -9.91 -6.77 12.94
CA ASP A 356 -11.00 -6.12 13.66
C ASP A 356 -10.80 -4.59 13.77
N ARG A 357 -9.55 -4.12 13.89
CA ARG A 357 -9.25 -2.69 13.93
C ARG A 357 -9.59 -2.02 12.60
N MET A 358 -9.19 -2.60 11.47
CA MET A 358 -9.51 -2.08 10.13
C MET A 358 -11.02 -2.02 9.87
N HIS A 359 -11.74 -3.13 10.09
CA HIS A 359 -13.19 -3.14 9.92
C HIS A 359 -13.89 -2.13 10.83
N ARG A 360 -13.49 -2.02 12.11
CA ARG A 360 -14.06 -0.99 13.00
C ARG A 360 -13.79 0.43 12.53
N GLY A 361 -12.59 0.69 11.99
CA GLY A 361 -12.25 1.98 11.39
C GLY A 361 -13.16 2.31 10.22
N ARG A 362 -13.36 1.36 9.32
CA ARG A 362 -14.24 1.50 8.15
C ARG A 362 -15.68 1.77 8.53
N GLU A 363 -16.21 0.99 9.48
CA GLU A 363 -17.55 1.21 10.03
C GLU A 363 -17.68 2.60 10.67
N MET A 364 -16.64 3.05 11.39
CA MET A 364 -16.62 4.41 11.96
C MET A 364 -16.73 5.49 10.90
N THR A 365 -16.00 5.35 9.79
CA THR A 365 -16.02 6.28 8.66
C THR A 365 -17.40 6.34 8.02
N LYS A 366 -18.03 5.19 7.75
CA LYS A 366 -19.40 5.12 7.19
C LYS A 366 -20.41 5.84 8.11
N VAL A 367 -20.36 5.54 9.40
CA VAL A 367 -21.24 6.15 10.41
C VAL A 367 -21.06 7.67 10.45
N ARG A 368 -19.82 8.17 10.45
CA ARG A 368 -19.52 9.62 10.42
C ARG A 368 -19.94 10.28 9.10
N ALA A 369 -19.91 9.54 7.98
CA ALA A 369 -20.42 10.01 6.70
C ALA A 369 -21.97 10.11 6.67
N GLY A 370 -22.66 9.53 7.66
CA GLY A 370 -24.11 9.61 7.82
C GLY A 370 -24.85 8.29 7.54
N GLU A 371 -24.14 7.21 7.23
CA GLU A 371 -24.66 5.85 7.17
C GLU A 371 -24.88 5.31 8.59
N LEU A 372 -25.95 5.79 9.22
CA LEU A 372 -26.23 5.50 10.61
C LEU A 372 -26.93 4.15 10.77
N PRO A 373 -26.54 3.35 11.78
CA PRO A 373 -27.25 2.11 12.11
C PRO A 373 -28.68 2.41 12.56
N THR A 374 -29.56 1.41 12.52
CA THR A 374 -30.89 1.51 13.12
C THR A 374 -30.99 0.54 14.29
N ALA A 375 -31.26 1.07 15.48
CA ALA A 375 -31.49 0.29 16.69
C ALA A 375 -32.99 0.11 16.93
N ARG A 376 -33.37 -1.04 17.51
CA ARG A 376 -34.75 -1.31 17.95
C ARG A 376 -34.73 -1.66 19.42
N GLU A 377 -35.45 -0.88 20.22
CA GLU A 377 -35.62 -1.12 21.65
C GLU A 377 -37.13 -1.23 21.93
N SER A 378 -37.52 -2.29 22.63
CA SER A 378 -38.93 -2.59 22.91
C SER A 378 -39.46 -1.83 24.13
N ASP A 379 -38.57 -1.33 25.00
CA ASP A 379 -38.92 -0.69 26.26
C ASP A 379 -38.83 0.85 26.22
N ILE A 380 -38.69 1.43 25.02
CA ILE A 380 -38.60 2.88 24.81
C ILE A 380 -39.73 3.34 23.90
N HIS A 381 -40.54 4.28 24.37
CA HIS A 381 -41.54 4.94 23.54
C HIS A 381 -40.86 5.98 22.64
N LEU A 382 -40.95 5.78 21.33
CA LEU A 382 -40.48 6.68 20.29
C LEU A 382 -41.68 7.28 19.57
N ASP A 383 -41.56 8.54 19.09
CA ASP A 383 -42.56 9.10 18.19
C ASP A 383 -42.62 8.29 16.89
N SER A 384 -43.75 8.35 16.17
CA SER A 384 -43.98 7.57 14.94
C SER A 384 -42.94 7.79 13.83
N ASP A 385 -42.28 8.95 13.80
CA ASP A 385 -41.22 9.35 12.86
C ASP A 385 -39.83 9.43 13.51
N GLU A 386 -39.69 9.02 14.78
CA GLU A 386 -38.42 9.00 15.48
C GLU A 386 -37.69 7.67 15.26
N LEU A 387 -36.56 7.75 14.54
CA LEU A 387 -35.67 6.61 14.29
C LEU A 387 -34.54 6.63 15.30
N LEU A 388 -34.39 5.54 16.04
CA LEU A 388 -33.32 5.34 17.00
C LEU A 388 -32.09 4.78 16.27
N TYR A 389 -30.96 5.47 16.38
CA TYR A 389 -29.68 5.02 15.83
C TYR A 389 -28.88 4.19 16.83
N LEU A 390 -28.93 4.56 18.12
CA LEU A 390 -28.16 3.90 19.17
C LEU A 390 -28.88 3.97 20.51
N ALA A 391 -28.82 2.88 21.25
CA ALA A 391 -29.13 2.82 22.68
C ALA A 391 -28.03 2.05 23.41
N VAL A 392 -27.36 2.69 24.37
CA VAL A 392 -26.28 2.05 25.13
C VAL A 392 -26.37 2.36 26.62
N PRO A 393 -26.00 1.42 27.51
CA PRO A 393 -25.75 1.73 28.91
C PRO A 393 -24.69 2.82 29.04
N ALA A 394 -24.96 3.81 29.89
CA ALA A 394 -24.08 4.96 30.08
C ALA A 394 -24.09 5.44 31.53
N GLN A 395 -22.98 5.99 32.01
CA GLN A 395 -22.95 6.78 33.24
C GLN A 395 -22.70 8.24 32.90
N ARG A 396 -23.66 9.10 33.21
CA ARG A 396 -23.48 10.54 33.04
C ARG A 396 -22.57 11.08 34.14
N VAL A 397 -21.48 11.72 33.75
CA VAL A 397 -20.52 12.36 34.66
C VAL A 397 -20.92 13.83 34.85
N ARG A 398 -21.13 14.24 36.10
CA ARG A 398 -21.39 15.64 36.49
C ARG A 398 -20.28 16.11 37.43
N HIS A 399 -19.57 17.16 37.03
CA HIS A 399 -18.59 17.80 37.89
C HIS A 399 -19.30 18.75 38.87
N LEU A 400 -19.30 18.39 40.15
CA LEU A 400 -19.83 19.20 41.25
C LEU A 400 -18.65 19.73 42.10
N GLN A 401 -18.90 20.73 42.95
CA GLN A 401 -17.89 21.22 43.90
C GLN A 401 -17.37 20.12 44.85
N SER A 402 -18.20 19.10 45.11
CA SER A 402 -17.85 17.92 45.92
C SER A 402 -17.10 16.82 45.16
N GLY A 403 -16.74 17.05 43.89
CA GLY A 403 -16.14 16.06 43.00
C GLY A 403 -17.10 15.50 41.94
N PRO A 404 -16.61 14.60 41.06
CA PRO A 404 -17.41 14.05 39.97
C PRO A 404 -18.45 13.05 40.49
N ARG A 405 -19.72 13.30 40.17
CA ARG A 405 -20.83 12.39 40.42
C ARG A 405 -21.20 11.65 39.15
N ARG A 406 -21.39 10.33 39.25
CA ARG A 406 -21.81 9.47 38.13
C ARG A 406 -23.24 9.01 38.35
N ASP A 407 -24.13 9.32 37.40
CA ASP A 407 -25.51 8.83 37.41
C ASP A 407 -25.66 7.75 36.34
N SER A 408 -26.06 6.54 36.74
CA SER A 408 -26.22 5.42 35.81
C SER A 408 -27.52 5.57 35.00
N GLY A 409 -27.51 5.13 33.75
CA GLY A 409 -28.66 5.20 32.86
C GLY A 409 -28.36 4.65 31.48
N ARG A 410 -29.09 5.13 30.48
CA ARG A 410 -28.89 4.83 29.05
C ARG A 410 -28.73 6.12 28.25
N LEU A 411 -27.82 6.10 27.29
CA LEU A 411 -27.67 7.13 26.28
C LEU A 411 -28.35 6.66 24.98
N LEU A 412 -29.25 7.48 24.47
CA LEU A 412 -30.08 7.24 23.30
C LEU A 412 -29.77 8.31 22.25
N VAL A 413 -29.56 7.90 21.01
CA VAL A 413 -29.29 8.79 19.88
C VAL A 413 -30.33 8.51 18.80
N SER A 414 -31.15 9.50 18.45
CA SER A 414 -32.19 9.39 17.42
C SER A 414 -32.01 10.42 16.32
N ASN A 415 -32.77 10.29 15.24
CA ASN A 415 -32.86 11.31 14.19
C ASN A 415 -33.35 12.69 14.70
N LYS A 416 -34.02 12.76 15.85
CA LYS A 416 -34.52 14.02 16.42
C LYS A 416 -33.63 14.61 17.51
N LYS A 417 -33.00 13.78 18.33
CA LYS A 417 -32.35 14.23 19.57
C LYS A 417 -31.37 13.22 20.15
N VAL A 418 -30.58 13.68 21.11
CA VAL A 418 -29.84 12.82 22.05
C VAL A 418 -30.53 12.89 23.41
N ARG A 419 -30.77 11.73 24.02
CA ARG A 419 -31.42 11.61 25.32
C ARG A 419 -30.61 10.72 26.26
N PHE A 420 -30.40 11.18 27.49
CA PHE A 420 -29.94 10.35 28.58
C PHE A 420 -31.13 10.03 29.51
N VAL A 421 -31.34 8.76 29.82
CA VAL A 421 -32.41 8.28 30.70
C VAL A 421 -31.78 7.56 31.88
N GLY A 422 -31.83 8.16 33.07
CA GLY A 422 -31.40 7.55 34.32
C GLY A 422 -32.56 7.39 35.32
N PRO A 423 -32.41 6.56 36.38
CA PRO A 423 -33.46 6.29 37.37
C PRO A 423 -33.95 7.54 38.12
N SER A 424 -33.09 8.54 38.28
CA SER A 424 -33.33 9.72 39.12
C SER A 424 -33.29 11.05 38.37
N ALA A 425 -32.79 11.06 37.12
CA ALA A 425 -32.81 12.24 36.25
C ALA A 425 -32.59 11.83 34.79
N GLY A 426 -33.30 12.50 33.88
CA GLY A 426 -33.09 12.42 32.43
C GLY A 426 -32.58 13.75 31.86
N THR A 427 -32.00 13.72 30.66
CA THR A 427 -31.64 14.95 29.94
C THR A 427 -31.88 14.74 28.45
N GLU A 428 -32.41 15.77 27.80
CA GLU A 428 -32.70 15.76 26.38
C GLU A 428 -31.99 16.93 25.70
N MET A 429 -31.33 16.65 24.57
CA MET A 429 -30.60 17.62 23.77
C MET A 429 -31.07 17.52 22.33
N SER A 430 -31.71 18.58 21.83
CA SER A 430 -32.02 18.72 20.41
C SER A 430 -30.74 18.95 19.61
N TRP A 431 -30.68 18.42 18.37
CA TRP A 431 -29.56 18.61 17.46
C TRP A 431 -29.20 20.07 17.17
N THR A 432 -30.15 21.00 17.32
CA THR A 432 -29.89 22.45 17.19
C THR A 432 -28.95 23.00 18.27
N LYS A 433 -28.93 22.37 19.45
CA LYS A 433 -28.09 22.77 20.59
C LYS A 433 -26.74 22.07 20.60
N ILE A 434 -26.58 20.97 19.88
CA ILE A 434 -25.34 20.19 19.84
C ILE A 434 -24.41 20.77 18.78
N VAL A 435 -23.14 20.96 19.11
CA VAL A 435 -22.12 21.48 18.18
C VAL A 435 -21.12 20.41 17.74
N GLY A 436 -20.93 19.37 18.55
CA GLY A 436 -20.04 18.25 18.23
C GLY A 436 -20.09 17.16 19.29
N ALA A 437 -19.44 16.05 19.01
CA ALA A 437 -19.19 14.98 19.97
C ALA A 437 -17.78 14.43 19.76
N ARG A 438 -17.10 14.05 20.83
CA ARG A 438 -15.75 13.45 20.75
C ARG A 438 -15.59 12.37 21.80
N SER A 439 -14.77 11.37 21.51
CA SER A 439 -14.38 10.36 22.49
C SER A 439 -13.13 10.83 23.26
N GLU A 440 -13.13 10.56 24.57
CA GLU A 440 -12.00 10.77 25.47
C GLU A 440 -11.91 9.51 26.36
N TYR A 441 -11.00 8.59 26.04
CA TYR A 441 -10.86 7.29 26.71
C TYR A 441 -12.19 6.51 26.74
N SER A 442 -12.74 6.22 27.93
CA SER A 442 -14.03 5.53 28.12
C SER A 442 -15.23 6.46 28.08
N THR A 443 -15.03 7.75 27.79
CA THR A 443 -16.10 8.75 27.82
C THR A 443 -16.37 9.35 26.44
N VAL A 444 -17.62 9.76 26.24
CA VAL A 444 -18.07 10.59 25.12
C VAL A 444 -18.46 11.94 25.66
N VAL A 445 -17.84 12.98 25.12
CA VAL A 445 -18.14 14.37 25.43
C VAL A 445 -19.01 14.93 24.31
N ILE A 446 -20.28 15.19 24.63
CA ILE A 446 -21.22 15.85 23.73
C ILE A 446 -21.21 17.34 24.04
N GLN A 447 -20.75 18.13 23.08
CA GLN A 447 -20.62 19.57 23.20
C GLN A 447 -21.89 20.28 22.74
N ALA A 448 -22.29 21.30 23.48
CA ALA A 448 -23.45 22.13 23.14
C ALA A 448 -23.05 23.59 22.93
N THR A 449 -23.96 24.37 22.35
CA THR A 449 -23.81 25.83 22.15
C THR A 449 -23.66 26.61 23.44
N THR A 450 -24.05 26.03 24.59
CA THR A 450 -23.93 26.65 25.91
C THR A 450 -23.08 25.78 26.82
N ALA A 451 -22.31 26.39 27.71
CA ALA A 451 -21.42 25.69 28.64
C ALA A 451 -22.12 24.66 29.56
N ARG A 452 -23.43 24.82 29.79
CA ARG A 452 -24.25 23.90 30.61
C ARG A 452 -25.09 22.93 29.78
N GLY A 453 -25.11 23.07 28.46
CA GLY A 453 -25.99 22.31 27.56
C GLY A 453 -25.42 20.96 27.11
N GLY A 454 -24.12 20.72 27.32
CA GLY A 454 -23.44 19.49 26.94
C GLY A 454 -23.51 18.38 28.00
N GLY A 455 -22.77 17.30 27.77
CA GLY A 455 -22.67 16.21 28.74
C GLY A 455 -21.47 15.31 28.49
N ILE A 456 -20.97 14.71 29.57
CA ILE A 456 -19.90 13.70 29.55
C ILE A 456 -20.54 12.37 29.95
N TYR A 457 -20.36 11.35 29.13
CA TYR A 457 -20.97 10.04 29.31
C TYR A 457 -19.92 8.95 29.26
N GLU A 458 -19.74 8.22 30.34
CA GLU A 458 -18.92 7.01 30.37
C GLU A 458 -19.72 5.87 29.74
N VAL A 459 -19.19 5.26 28.67
CA VAL A 459 -19.86 4.26 27.84
C VAL A 459 -18.88 3.18 27.41
N ARG A 460 -19.41 2.02 27.02
CA ARG A 460 -18.61 1.04 26.27
C ARG A 460 -18.45 1.53 24.83
N ASN A 461 -17.26 1.36 24.26
CA ASN A 461 -16.92 1.75 22.88
C ASN A 461 -17.22 3.23 22.60
N SER A 462 -16.63 4.12 23.39
CA SER A 462 -16.79 5.58 23.28
C SER A 462 -16.57 6.12 21.86
N ASP A 463 -15.60 5.60 21.11
CA ASP A 463 -15.34 6.02 19.72
C ASP A 463 -16.55 5.80 18.82
N TYR A 464 -17.18 4.62 18.93
CA TYR A 464 -18.36 4.26 18.14
C TYR A 464 -19.55 5.14 18.50
N VAL A 465 -19.78 5.33 19.79
CA VAL A 465 -20.86 6.19 20.29
C VAL A 465 -20.65 7.64 19.82
N ALA A 466 -19.42 8.16 19.88
CA ALA A 466 -19.09 9.50 19.41
C ALA A 466 -19.35 9.65 17.91
N ALA A 467 -18.91 8.70 17.08
CA ALA A 467 -19.16 8.73 15.63
C ALA A 467 -20.64 8.67 15.28
N VAL A 468 -21.44 7.85 15.96
CA VAL A 468 -22.90 7.81 15.74
C VAL A 468 -23.52 9.17 16.05
N VAL A 469 -23.10 9.83 17.13
CA VAL A 469 -23.57 11.18 17.47
C VAL A 469 -23.12 12.21 16.43
N GLU A 470 -21.88 12.14 15.95
CA GLU A 470 -21.36 13.03 14.89
C GLU A 470 -22.10 12.85 13.56
N GLY A 471 -22.30 11.61 13.10
CA GLY A 471 -23.03 11.30 11.88
C GLY A 471 -24.50 11.72 11.97
N ALA A 472 -25.14 11.49 13.12
CA ALA A 472 -26.50 11.94 13.38
C ALA A 472 -26.62 13.47 13.40
N LEU A 473 -25.64 14.17 13.99
CA LEU A 473 -25.54 15.62 13.97
C LEU A 473 -25.40 16.18 12.55
N ARG A 474 -24.53 15.58 11.72
CA ARG A 474 -24.35 15.97 10.31
C ARG A 474 -25.65 15.83 9.52
N ARG A 475 -26.30 14.66 9.64
CA ARG A 475 -27.60 14.39 9.01
C ARG A 475 -28.69 15.36 9.48
N ALA A 476 -28.78 15.60 10.78
CA ALA A 476 -29.78 16.50 11.37
C ALA A 476 -29.60 17.96 10.96
N LYS A 477 -28.35 18.44 10.83
CA LYS A 477 -28.05 19.81 10.39
C LYS A 477 -28.09 19.99 8.87
N ARG A 478 -28.46 18.95 8.10
CA ARG A 478 -28.33 18.92 6.62
C ARG A 478 -26.97 19.42 6.16
N LEU A 479 -25.93 19.13 6.96
CA LEU A 479 -24.54 19.32 6.55
C LEU A 479 -24.18 18.17 5.61
N VAL A 480 -24.94 18.03 4.53
CA VAL A 480 -24.47 17.36 3.31
C VAL A 480 -23.61 18.42 2.65
N LEU A 481 -22.37 18.51 3.10
CA LEU A 481 -21.29 19.01 2.26
C LEU A 481 -20.91 17.84 1.35
N ASP A 482 -20.55 18.16 0.11
CA ASP A 482 -19.99 17.22 -0.86
C ASP A 482 -19.18 16.09 -0.20
N PRO A 483 -19.40 14.83 -0.60
CA PRO A 483 -18.42 13.79 -0.36
C PRO A 483 -17.07 14.30 -0.89
N GLY A 484 -16.10 14.54 -0.02
CA GLY A 484 -14.75 14.95 -0.45
C GLY A 484 -14.30 16.36 -0.09
N ARG A 485 -15.00 17.15 0.74
CA ARG A 485 -14.33 18.28 1.42
C ARG A 485 -13.43 17.75 2.53
N ARG A 486 -12.31 17.16 2.11
CA ARG A 486 -11.20 16.65 2.91
C ARG A 486 -10.79 17.73 3.91
N ASP A 487 -10.87 17.42 5.20
CA ASP A 487 -10.14 18.18 6.20
C ASP A 487 -8.65 18.00 5.84
N THR A 488 -7.85 19.06 5.87
CA THR A 488 -6.48 19.14 5.32
C THR A 488 -5.42 18.30 6.07
N ARG A 489 -5.83 17.17 6.65
CA ARG A 489 -5.04 16.30 7.55
C ARG A 489 -4.37 15.13 6.84
N SER A 490 -4.59 14.95 5.53
CA SER A 490 -3.96 13.86 4.78
C SER A 490 -2.42 13.97 4.85
N ILE A 491 -1.79 12.92 5.37
CA ILE A 491 -0.33 12.81 5.45
C ILE A 491 0.17 12.15 4.17
N PRO A 492 1.05 12.78 3.37
CA PRO A 492 1.57 12.16 2.16
C PRO A 492 2.26 10.82 2.44
N GLN A 493 2.09 9.83 1.56
CA GLN A 493 2.65 8.48 1.75
C GLN A 493 4.17 8.48 1.98
N HIS A 494 4.93 9.30 1.25
CA HIS A 494 6.38 9.42 1.46
C HIS A 494 6.73 9.91 2.88
N VAL A 495 5.90 10.78 3.47
CA VAL A 495 6.09 11.27 4.85
C VAL A 495 5.77 10.15 5.85
N LYS A 496 4.69 9.39 5.64
CA LYS A 496 4.35 8.23 6.48
C LYS A 496 5.52 7.24 6.51
N SER A 497 6.02 6.85 5.34
CA SER A 497 7.16 5.92 5.18
C SER A 497 8.44 6.42 5.84
N GLU A 498 8.80 7.68 5.67
CA GLU A 498 10.03 8.24 6.25
C GLU A 498 9.96 8.32 7.78
N VAL A 499 8.81 8.76 8.33
CA VAL A 499 8.59 8.82 9.78
C VAL A 499 8.58 7.41 10.38
N TRP A 500 7.97 6.44 9.71
CA TRP A 500 7.98 5.04 10.15
C TRP A 500 9.40 4.46 10.19
N ARG A 501 10.18 4.70 9.14
CA ARG A 501 11.58 4.27 9.07
C ARG A 501 12.43 4.94 10.16
N ARG A 502 12.25 6.24 10.37
CA ARG A 502 12.95 7.02 11.41
C ARG A 502 12.66 6.50 12.81
N ASP A 503 11.40 6.23 13.12
CA ASP A 503 10.95 5.80 14.45
C ASP A 503 11.05 4.27 14.64
N GLY A 504 11.46 3.55 13.59
CA GLY A 504 11.66 2.11 13.61
C GLY A 504 10.38 1.31 13.86
N GLY A 505 9.22 1.87 13.49
CA GLY A 505 7.91 1.27 13.80
C GLY A 505 7.67 1.09 15.30
N ARG A 506 8.16 2.01 16.14
CA ARG A 506 7.98 1.97 17.60
C ARG A 506 7.47 3.31 18.10
N CYS A 507 6.74 3.26 19.21
CA CYS A 507 6.29 4.44 19.93
C CYS A 507 7.49 5.27 20.40
N ALA A 508 7.60 6.51 19.92
CA ALA A 508 8.67 7.45 20.25
C ALA A 508 8.77 7.76 21.76
N GLN A 509 7.69 7.54 22.51
CA GLN A 509 7.65 7.83 23.95
C GLN A 509 7.97 6.63 24.85
N CYS A 510 7.52 5.42 24.51
CA CYS A 510 7.67 4.25 25.38
C CYS A 510 8.29 3.01 24.72
N GLY A 511 8.56 3.06 23.41
CA GLY A 511 9.18 1.95 22.66
C GLY A 511 8.25 0.79 22.31
N ASP A 512 6.99 0.82 22.75
CA ASP A 512 5.94 -0.14 22.38
C ASP A 512 5.76 -0.18 20.86
N ASP A 513 5.60 -1.37 20.30
CA ASP A 513 5.42 -1.61 18.87
C ASP A 513 3.95 -1.90 18.50
N SER A 514 3.04 -1.89 19.48
CA SER A 514 1.63 -2.19 19.26
C SER A 514 0.71 -0.96 19.24
N TYR A 515 -0.42 -1.06 18.51
CA TYR A 515 -1.45 -0.02 18.41
C TYR A 515 -0.90 1.38 18.10
N LEU A 516 -0.06 1.44 17.07
CA LEU A 516 0.64 2.65 16.66
C LEU A 516 -0.26 3.60 15.84
N GLU A 517 -0.01 4.89 16.01
CA GLU A 517 -0.73 6.01 15.39
C GLU A 517 0.27 7.14 15.05
N TYR A 518 0.01 7.86 13.96
CA TYR A 518 0.73 9.09 13.63
C TYR A 518 0.18 10.25 14.46
N ASP A 519 1.07 10.98 15.11
CA ASP A 519 0.73 12.14 15.93
C ASP A 519 1.62 13.33 15.56
N HIS A 520 1.01 14.53 15.49
CA HIS A 520 1.76 15.77 15.29
C HIS A 520 2.33 16.26 16.61
N VAL A 521 3.66 16.36 16.71
CA VAL A 521 4.37 16.90 17.88
C VAL A 521 3.80 18.27 18.26
N ILE A 522 3.73 19.18 17.28
CA ILE A 522 2.96 20.42 17.35
C ILE A 522 1.59 20.18 16.71
N PRO A 523 0.47 20.24 17.45
CA PRO A 523 -0.87 19.99 16.89
C PRO A 523 -1.19 20.90 15.70
N LEU A 524 -1.92 20.35 14.71
CA LEU A 524 -2.44 21.12 13.58
C LEU A 524 -3.28 22.33 14.03
N SER A 525 -4.05 22.19 15.11
CA SER A 525 -4.84 23.27 15.70
C SER A 525 -3.99 24.45 16.21
N ARG A 526 -2.69 24.24 16.41
CA ARG A 526 -1.69 25.25 16.78
C ARG A 526 -0.74 25.59 15.62
N GLY A 527 -1.10 25.25 14.39
CA GLY A 527 -0.32 25.57 13.19
C GLY A 527 0.84 24.62 12.92
N GLY A 528 0.84 23.42 13.50
CA GLY A 528 1.84 22.40 13.17
C GLY A 528 1.80 22.00 11.68
N ALA A 529 2.96 21.78 11.07
CA ALA A 529 3.04 21.30 9.69
C ALA A 529 2.91 19.77 9.63
N THR A 530 2.34 19.23 8.55
CA THR A 530 2.39 17.80 8.24
C THR A 530 3.71 17.49 7.54
N SER A 531 4.78 17.36 8.32
CA SER A 531 6.14 17.12 7.84
C SER A 531 6.82 16.03 8.66
N ILE A 532 7.88 15.42 8.10
CA ILE A 532 8.65 14.37 8.77
C ILE A 532 9.11 14.85 10.15
N GLY A 533 9.59 16.09 10.27
CA GLY A 533 10.10 16.64 11.53
C GLY A 533 9.02 16.95 12.59
N ASN A 534 7.75 17.11 12.20
CA ASN A 534 6.66 17.42 13.13
C ASN A 534 5.72 16.22 13.37
N LEU A 535 5.93 15.09 12.70
CA LEU A 535 5.21 13.85 12.94
C LEU A 535 6.06 12.88 13.76
N GLN A 536 5.39 12.09 14.59
CA GLN A 536 5.99 11.00 15.37
C GLN A 536 5.01 9.82 15.44
N ILE A 537 5.55 8.63 15.67
CA ILE A 537 4.76 7.44 15.98
C ILE A 537 4.54 7.36 17.49
N LEU A 538 3.28 7.25 17.92
CA LEU A 538 2.94 6.96 19.31
C LEU A 538 2.01 5.74 19.38
N CYS A 539 2.16 4.92 20.41
CA CYS A 539 1.12 3.95 20.76
C CYS A 539 -0.10 4.69 21.29
N ARG A 540 -1.30 4.13 21.08
CA ARG A 540 -2.58 4.75 21.46
C ARG A 540 -2.61 5.26 22.91
N ARG A 541 -2.01 4.53 23.86
CA ARG A 541 -1.92 4.95 25.27
C ARG A 541 -1.13 6.26 25.44
N CYS A 542 0.04 6.36 24.80
CA CYS A 542 0.89 7.54 24.84
C CYS A 542 0.25 8.71 24.08
N ASN A 543 -0.36 8.44 22.93
CA ASN A 543 -1.07 9.44 22.14
C ASN A 543 -2.20 10.11 22.95
N LEU A 544 -3.04 9.29 23.60
CA LEU A 544 -4.12 9.78 24.46
C LEU A 544 -3.60 10.55 25.68
N ALA A 545 -2.51 10.09 26.30
CA ALA A 545 -1.90 10.78 27.44
C ALA A 545 -1.37 12.16 27.05
N LYS A 546 -0.76 12.29 25.87
CA LYS A 546 -0.31 13.56 25.30
C LYS A 546 -1.50 14.49 25.01
N GLY A 547 -2.56 13.97 24.39
CA GLY A 547 -3.77 14.74 24.09
C GLY A 547 -4.48 15.29 25.33
N ALA A 548 -4.35 14.63 26.49
CA ALA A 548 -4.90 15.11 27.76
C ALA A 548 -4.07 16.21 28.44
N GLN A 549 -2.81 16.41 28.02
CA GLN A 549 -1.88 17.42 28.58
C GLN A 549 -1.79 18.71 27.74
N ILE A 550 -2.43 18.74 26.57
CA ILE A 550 -2.40 19.85 25.59
C ILE A 550 -3.69 20.64 25.68
#